data_AF-A0A9D6W9X5-F1
#
_entry.id   AF-A0A9D6W9X5-F1
#
_cell.length_a   1.000
_cell.length_b   1.000
_cell.length_c   1.000
_cell.angle_alpha   90.00
_cell.angle_beta   90.00
_cell.angle_gamma   90.00
#
_symmetry.space_group_name_H-M   'P 1'
#
loop_
_entity.id
_entity.type
_entity.pdbx_description
1 polymer ?
#
loop_
_entity_poly.entity_id
_entity_poly.type
_entity_poly.pdbx_seq_one_letter_code
_entity_poly.pdbx_strand_id
1 'polypeptide(L)'
;MLNGRGGAVVLGALALATASRCGDGNGDDTEPRVVSVALTPSAATIGVGDEQAFAARAIWTDGSTQNVTGTCVWSSDDPYVATVDATGVASGISPGTAEVSCTFEGVSGAASLTVADIGFIEVIVEPPYATICPGDTAVFTARRFFDDGTDEDLTDIAVWASSDEWVATVDGGFVTGVGMGTATVTATFGGVESNPATVIVNSCGGLESIQITPASAAIGVGMTQRYLAIGVWASGTSEDLTADVEWTSSDPDVATIDLDGVATGAAAGTTTITASLVGLTSNDAELTITDDRVVEIVVAPLSATLHAGSTETAAFTATAIYPDATAADVTELAVWTSSDESVATVSNEPGSRGIVSPDATNRGTARIKAAWSGLSSDEAVVEVVPSETIMSIAVLPAAPAGLCPGRTRDFHAWGNYLDASTVGITADPRLAWTSSQETVATISNAAGSKGVVTGVAPGAPVTVTATCFGFLSDTSAVTVVP
;
A
#
# COMPACT_ATOMS: atom_id res chain seq x y z
N MET A 1 54.35 -17.05 -34.25
CA MET A 1 55.63 -16.52 -34.79
C MET A 1 56.23 -15.61 -33.73
N LEU A 2 57.41 -15.90 -33.18
CA LEU A 2 58.65 -15.34 -33.71
C LEU A 2 59.89 -16.13 -33.23
N ASN A 3 60.88 -16.17 -34.13
CA ASN A 3 62.29 -16.51 -33.94
C ASN A 3 62.61 -18.00 -33.69
N GLY A 4 63.58 -18.62 -34.36
CA GLY A 4 64.57 -18.12 -35.29
C GLY A 4 65.80 -19.02 -35.27
N ARG A 5 66.44 -19.14 -36.44
CA ARG A 5 67.86 -19.46 -36.70
C ARG A 5 68.45 -20.81 -36.25
N GLY A 6 69.10 -21.45 -37.23
CA GLY A 6 70.48 -21.91 -37.05
C GLY A 6 70.76 -23.29 -37.63
N GLY A 7 71.54 -23.36 -38.71
CA GLY A 7 72.09 -24.64 -39.20
C GLY A 7 72.69 -24.53 -40.60
N ALA A 8 73.92 -24.00 -40.69
CA ALA A 8 74.73 -24.01 -41.90
C ALA A 8 75.54 -25.30 -42.00
N VAL A 9 75.60 -25.96 -43.16
CA VAL A 9 76.70 -26.89 -43.53
C VAL A 9 76.95 -26.88 -45.05
N VAL A 10 78.08 -26.25 -45.41
CA VAL A 10 79.19 -26.67 -46.31
C VAL A 10 79.00 -26.82 -47.83
N LEU A 11 79.95 -26.13 -48.49
CA LEU A 11 80.40 -26.06 -49.87
C LEU A 11 80.55 -27.38 -50.65
N GLY A 12 80.27 -27.27 -51.95
CA GLY A 12 80.90 -28.09 -53.00
C GLY A 12 80.95 -27.29 -54.32
N ALA A 13 82.02 -26.53 -54.54
CA ALA A 13 82.36 -25.96 -55.84
C ALA A 13 83.18 -26.99 -56.63
N LEU A 14 82.81 -27.28 -57.88
CA LEU A 14 83.71 -27.90 -58.85
C LEU A 14 83.62 -27.18 -60.20
N ALA A 15 84.78 -27.08 -60.85
CA ALA A 15 85.17 -26.03 -61.76
C ALA A 15 84.88 -26.30 -63.25
N LEU A 16 84.68 -25.19 -63.97
CA LEU A 16 85.23 -24.81 -65.28
C LEU A 16 85.85 -25.90 -66.19
N ALA A 17 85.33 -26.01 -67.42
CA ALA A 17 86.16 -26.19 -68.63
C ALA A 17 85.39 -25.79 -69.90
N THR A 18 85.86 -24.75 -70.58
CA THR A 18 85.56 -24.46 -71.99
C THR A 18 86.55 -25.20 -72.90
N ALA A 19 86.10 -25.90 -73.95
CA ALA A 19 86.88 -26.09 -75.18
C ALA A 19 86.05 -26.66 -76.36
N SER A 20 85.86 -25.80 -77.36
CA SER A 20 85.94 -25.98 -78.82
C SER A 20 86.02 -27.38 -79.49
N ARG A 21 85.07 -27.57 -80.43
CA ARG A 21 85.19 -27.98 -81.86
C ARG A 21 85.27 -29.46 -82.31
N CYS A 22 84.36 -29.70 -83.27
CA CYS A 22 84.43 -30.46 -84.53
C CYS A 22 83.96 -31.93 -84.55
N GLY A 23 82.78 -32.13 -85.18
CA GLY A 23 82.55 -33.03 -86.32
C GLY A 23 82.63 -34.54 -86.10
N ASP A 24 81.48 -35.21 -86.13
CA ASP A 24 81.08 -36.01 -87.30
C ASP A 24 79.61 -36.42 -87.20
N GLY A 25 78.88 -36.25 -88.30
CA GLY A 25 77.48 -36.57 -88.40
C GLY A 25 77.23 -38.08 -88.45
N ASN A 26 76.40 -38.55 -87.54
CA ASN A 26 75.47 -39.64 -87.79
C ASN A 26 74.21 -39.35 -86.98
N GLY A 27 73.13 -39.03 -87.67
CA GLY A 27 71.83 -38.76 -87.09
C GLY A 27 71.24 -40.04 -86.51
N ASP A 28 71.36 -40.19 -85.20
CA ASP A 28 70.36 -40.86 -84.39
C ASP A 28 70.06 -39.90 -83.25
N ASP A 29 68.99 -39.13 -83.42
CA ASP A 29 68.48 -38.17 -82.45
C ASP A 29 67.87 -38.98 -81.29
N THR A 30 68.76 -39.56 -80.48
CA THR A 30 68.45 -40.47 -79.36
C THR A 30 68.24 -39.74 -78.04
N GLU A 31 68.16 -38.41 -78.06
CA GLU A 31 67.77 -37.66 -76.88
C GLU A 31 66.27 -37.88 -76.62
N PRO A 32 65.87 -38.41 -75.45
CA PRO A 32 64.46 -38.62 -75.15
C PRO A 32 63.73 -37.29 -75.23
N ARG A 33 62.59 -37.26 -75.94
CA ARG A 33 61.72 -36.08 -76.06
C ARG A 33 60.43 -36.31 -75.29
N VAL A 34 59.84 -35.25 -74.74
CA VAL A 34 58.53 -35.34 -74.06
C VAL A 34 57.44 -35.70 -75.08
N VAL A 35 56.68 -36.75 -74.80
CA VAL A 35 55.57 -37.24 -75.63
C VAL A 35 54.22 -36.77 -75.09
N SER A 36 54.05 -36.77 -73.77
CA SER A 36 52.81 -36.33 -73.13
C SER A 36 53.07 -35.88 -71.69
N VAL A 37 52.17 -35.05 -71.15
CA VAL A 37 52.14 -34.66 -69.74
C VAL A 37 50.82 -35.15 -69.17
N ALA A 38 50.87 -35.90 -68.08
CA ALA A 38 49.70 -36.41 -67.38
C ALA A 38 49.54 -35.71 -66.03
N LEU A 39 48.32 -35.23 -65.74
CA LEU A 39 47.96 -34.63 -64.46
C LEU A 39 47.27 -35.67 -63.57
N THR A 40 47.54 -35.62 -62.27
CA THR A 40 46.88 -36.46 -61.25
C THR A 40 46.41 -35.58 -60.10
N PRO A 41 45.11 -35.60 -59.75
CA PRO A 41 44.04 -36.34 -60.41
C PRO A 41 43.73 -35.82 -61.82
N SER A 42 43.12 -36.64 -62.69
CA SER A 42 42.70 -36.20 -64.04
C SER A 42 41.40 -35.39 -64.02
N ALA A 43 40.65 -35.49 -62.92
CA ALA A 43 39.49 -34.66 -62.62
C ALA A 43 39.32 -34.48 -61.10
N ALA A 44 38.84 -33.32 -60.66
CA ALA A 44 38.53 -33.04 -59.26
C ALA A 44 37.28 -32.15 -59.12
N THR A 45 36.64 -32.22 -57.95
CA THR A 45 35.50 -31.37 -57.59
C THR A 45 35.77 -30.73 -56.23
N ILE A 46 35.63 -29.41 -56.14
CA ILE A 46 35.87 -28.60 -54.93
C ILE A 46 34.76 -27.56 -54.73
N GLY A 47 34.61 -27.01 -53.52
CA GLY A 47 33.75 -25.85 -53.26
C GLY A 47 34.39 -24.51 -53.65
N VAL A 48 33.61 -23.44 -53.66
CA VAL A 48 34.15 -22.08 -53.81
C VAL A 48 35.03 -21.74 -52.60
N GLY A 49 36.29 -21.36 -52.82
CA GLY A 49 37.27 -21.07 -51.78
C GLY A 49 38.16 -22.25 -51.36
N ASP A 50 37.84 -23.47 -51.77
CA ASP A 50 38.67 -24.66 -51.52
C ASP A 50 39.83 -24.76 -52.53
N GLU A 51 40.79 -25.64 -52.22
CA GLU A 51 41.99 -25.88 -53.04
C GLU A 51 42.16 -27.35 -53.43
N GLN A 52 42.68 -27.58 -54.65
CA GLN A 52 43.07 -28.89 -55.17
C GLN A 52 44.50 -28.85 -55.71
N ALA A 53 45.38 -29.68 -55.16
CA ALA A 53 46.72 -29.87 -55.70
C ALA A 53 46.72 -30.85 -56.88
N PHE A 54 47.31 -30.47 -58.01
CA PHE A 54 47.56 -31.33 -59.17
C PHE A 54 49.04 -31.66 -59.27
N ALA A 55 49.36 -32.95 -59.46
CA ALA A 55 50.71 -33.40 -59.78
C ALA A 55 50.85 -33.64 -61.29
N ALA A 56 51.93 -33.14 -61.89
CA ALA A 56 52.22 -33.32 -63.31
C ALA A 56 53.42 -34.26 -63.54
N ARG A 57 53.24 -35.26 -64.41
CA ARG A 57 54.28 -36.21 -64.81
C ARG A 57 54.45 -36.21 -66.34
N ALA A 58 55.64 -35.84 -66.80
CA ALA A 58 56.02 -35.94 -68.21
C ALA A 58 56.39 -37.40 -68.55
N ILE A 59 55.97 -37.86 -69.73
CA ILE A 59 56.27 -39.19 -70.30
C ILE A 59 57.14 -38.96 -71.53
N TRP A 60 58.31 -39.60 -71.56
CA TRP A 60 59.32 -39.45 -72.60
C TRP A 60 59.18 -40.51 -73.71
N THR A 61 59.83 -40.30 -74.86
CA THR A 61 59.83 -41.26 -75.99
C THR A 61 60.41 -42.63 -75.65
N ASP A 62 61.29 -42.72 -74.65
CA ASP A 62 61.86 -43.96 -74.14
C ASP A 62 60.97 -44.67 -73.10
N GLY A 63 59.78 -44.10 -72.81
CA GLY A 63 58.83 -44.60 -71.82
C GLY A 63 59.18 -44.26 -70.37
N SER A 64 60.31 -43.58 -70.12
CA SER A 64 60.62 -43.05 -68.79
C SER A 64 59.66 -41.92 -68.42
N THR A 65 59.62 -41.57 -67.13
CA THR A 65 58.71 -40.54 -66.63
C THR A 65 59.37 -39.63 -65.60
N GLN A 66 59.08 -38.34 -65.65
CA GLN A 66 59.63 -37.31 -64.77
C GLN A 66 58.52 -36.51 -64.08
N ASN A 67 58.66 -36.23 -62.78
CA ASN A 67 57.80 -35.27 -62.10
C ASN A 67 58.20 -33.86 -62.53
N VAL A 68 57.25 -33.14 -63.12
CA VAL A 68 57.43 -31.78 -63.65
C VAL A 68 56.51 -30.76 -62.97
N THR A 69 55.86 -31.14 -61.87
CA THR A 69 54.87 -30.31 -61.14
C THR A 69 55.39 -28.91 -60.81
N GLY A 70 56.64 -28.79 -60.35
CA GLY A 70 57.26 -27.50 -60.00
C GLY A 70 58.05 -26.84 -61.14
N THR A 71 58.12 -27.46 -62.32
CA THR A 71 58.91 -26.96 -63.45
C THR A 71 58.09 -26.71 -64.71
N CYS A 72 56.80 -27.07 -64.72
CA CYS A 72 55.89 -26.75 -65.80
C CYS A 72 55.18 -25.42 -65.59
N VAL A 73 54.68 -24.85 -66.68
CA VAL A 73 53.88 -23.62 -66.64
C VAL A 73 52.41 -24.02 -66.49
N TRP A 74 51.82 -23.64 -65.36
CA TRP A 74 50.41 -23.88 -65.04
C TRP A 74 49.52 -22.78 -65.60
N SER A 75 48.34 -23.16 -66.09
CA SER A 75 47.29 -22.25 -66.54
C SER A 75 45.90 -22.84 -66.31
N SER A 76 44.91 -21.97 -66.09
CA SER A 76 43.49 -22.30 -66.09
C SER A 76 42.84 -21.67 -67.33
N ASP A 77 41.96 -22.40 -68.01
CA ASP A 77 41.22 -21.88 -69.17
C ASP A 77 40.16 -20.84 -68.78
N ASP A 78 39.60 -20.94 -67.58
CA ASP A 78 38.66 -19.98 -66.98
C ASP A 78 39.12 -19.56 -65.57
N PRO A 79 39.95 -18.50 -65.47
CA PRO A 79 40.36 -17.91 -64.20
C PRO A 79 39.24 -17.28 -63.36
N TYR A 80 38.02 -17.15 -63.88
CA TYR A 80 36.87 -16.70 -63.08
C TYR A 80 36.19 -17.88 -62.37
N VAL A 81 36.32 -19.09 -62.90
CA VAL A 81 35.84 -20.33 -62.25
C VAL A 81 36.91 -20.87 -61.29
N ALA A 82 38.15 -21.03 -61.74
CA ALA A 82 39.25 -21.48 -60.89
C ALA A 82 40.60 -20.92 -61.33
N THR A 83 41.47 -20.57 -60.39
CA THR A 83 42.88 -20.22 -60.66
C THR A 83 43.79 -21.39 -60.33
N VAL A 84 45.03 -21.37 -60.85
CA VAL A 84 46.09 -22.32 -60.47
C VAL A 84 47.39 -21.56 -60.26
N ASP A 85 48.11 -21.88 -59.19
CA ASP A 85 49.38 -21.26 -58.87
C ASP A 85 50.58 -21.94 -59.57
N ALA A 86 51.77 -21.37 -59.41
CA ALA A 86 53.00 -21.91 -60.04
C ALA A 86 53.46 -23.25 -59.44
N THR A 87 52.85 -23.71 -58.36
CA THR A 87 53.16 -24.99 -57.69
C THR A 87 52.16 -26.10 -58.05
N GLY A 88 51.14 -25.79 -58.84
CA GLY A 88 50.10 -26.73 -59.26
C GLY A 88 48.92 -26.83 -58.29
N VAL A 89 48.73 -25.86 -57.40
CA VAL A 89 47.56 -25.78 -56.53
C VAL A 89 46.50 -24.91 -57.19
N ALA A 90 45.34 -25.49 -57.46
CA ALA A 90 44.20 -24.81 -58.03
C ALA A 90 43.19 -24.38 -56.94
N SER A 91 42.65 -23.17 -57.03
CA SER A 91 41.69 -22.60 -56.07
C SER A 91 40.36 -22.30 -56.77
N GLY A 92 39.24 -22.71 -56.17
CA GLY A 92 37.91 -22.43 -56.71
C GLY A 92 37.47 -20.99 -56.44
N ILE A 93 37.00 -20.27 -57.48
CA ILE A 93 36.59 -18.85 -57.40
C ILE A 93 35.08 -18.69 -57.57
N SER A 94 34.48 -19.35 -58.55
CA SER A 94 33.03 -19.31 -58.76
C SER A 94 32.52 -20.63 -59.34
N PRO A 95 31.23 -20.95 -59.17
CA PRO A 95 30.70 -22.21 -59.64
C PRO A 95 30.82 -22.37 -61.16
N GLY A 96 31.27 -23.56 -61.58
CA GLY A 96 31.52 -23.86 -62.99
C GLY A 96 32.54 -24.97 -63.17
N THR A 97 32.95 -25.19 -64.41
CA THR A 97 34.03 -26.14 -64.73
C THR A 97 35.15 -25.39 -65.44
N ALA A 98 36.38 -25.56 -64.96
CA ALA A 98 37.60 -25.07 -65.57
C ALA A 98 38.54 -26.24 -65.89
N GLU A 99 39.36 -26.08 -66.93
CA GLU A 99 40.45 -26.98 -67.29
C GLU A 99 41.79 -26.42 -66.81
N VAL A 100 42.42 -27.16 -65.89
CA VAL A 100 43.76 -26.86 -65.38
C VAL A 100 44.77 -27.56 -66.27
N SER A 101 45.69 -26.79 -66.85
CA SER A 101 46.70 -27.26 -67.78
C SER A 101 48.12 -26.99 -67.26
N CYS A 102 49.04 -27.89 -67.59
CA CYS A 102 50.46 -27.78 -67.29
C CYS A 102 51.27 -28.05 -68.56
N THR A 103 52.09 -27.08 -68.97
CA THR A 103 52.91 -27.14 -70.18
C THR A 103 54.39 -27.29 -69.82
N PHE A 104 55.02 -28.37 -70.31
CA PHE A 104 56.44 -28.67 -70.11
C PHE A 104 57.09 -28.97 -71.47
N GLU A 105 58.18 -28.27 -71.79
CA GLU A 105 58.91 -28.38 -73.07
C GLU A 105 58.02 -28.32 -74.34
N GLY A 106 56.94 -27.52 -74.28
CA GLY A 106 56.01 -27.33 -75.39
C GLY A 106 54.91 -28.39 -75.52
N VAL A 107 54.87 -29.37 -74.61
CA VAL A 107 53.80 -30.38 -74.53
C VAL A 107 52.89 -30.07 -73.33
N SER A 108 51.58 -30.08 -73.56
CA SER A 108 50.58 -29.74 -72.54
C SER A 108 49.78 -30.96 -72.10
N GLY A 109 49.52 -31.04 -70.80
CA GLY A 109 48.57 -31.95 -70.18
C GLY A 109 47.45 -31.16 -69.52
N ALA A 110 46.25 -31.72 -69.43
CA ALA A 110 45.07 -31.07 -68.87
C ALA A 110 44.35 -31.99 -67.87
N ALA A 111 43.68 -31.37 -66.89
CA ALA A 111 42.78 -31.99 -65.94
C ALA A 111 41.54 -31.10 -65.74
N SER A 112 40.38 -31.72 -65.55
CA SER A 112 39.13 -30.98 -65.31
C SER A 112 38.95 -30.67 -63.83
N LEU A 113 38.63 -29.43 -63.49
CA LEU A 113 38.28 -28.98 -62.15
C LEU A 113 36.86 -28.42 -62.16
N THR A 114 35.96 -29.05 -61.41
CA THR A 114 34.60 -28.54 -61.22
C THR A 114 34.50 -27.84 -59.86
N VAL A 115 34.13 -26.56 -59.88
CA VAL A 115 33.79 -25.79 -58.68
C VAL A 115 32.29 -25.90 -58.49
N ALA A 116 31.87 -26.61 -57.45
CA ALA A 116 30.47 -26.84 -57.15
C ALA A 116 29.80 -25.54 -56.66
N ASP A 117 28.58 -25.27 -57.14
CA ASP A 117 27.68 -24.31 -56.50
C ASP A 117 27.09 -24.98 -55.26
N ILE A 118 27.72 -24.78 -54.10
CA ILE A 118 27.14 -25.25 -52.84
C ILE A 118 26.10 -24.22 -52.37
N GLY A 119 24.92 -24.27 -53.00
CA GLY A 119 23.73 -23.71 -52.39
C GLY A 119 23.51 -24.34 -51.00
N PHE A 120 22.89 -23.58 -50.09
CA PHE A 120 22.34 -24.16 -48.88
C PHE A 120 20.82 -24.25 -49.04
N ILE A 121 20.25 -25.35 -48.54
CA ILE A 121 18.85 -25.70 -48.77
C ILE A 121 17.93 -24.91 -47.85
N GLU A 122 18.34 -24.77 -46.59
CA GLU A 122 17.49 -24.22 -45.53
C GLU A 122 18.30 -23.66 -44.35
N VAL A 123 17.64 -22.80 -43.58
CA VAL A 123 18.07 -22.36 -42.25
C VAL A 123 17.11 -22.98 -41.23
N ILE A 124 17.63 -23.54 -40.15
CA ILE A 124 16.83 -24.13 -39.07
C ILE A 124 17.16 -23.44 -37.75
N VAL A 125 16.13 -23.07 -37.00
CA VAL A 125 16.22 -22.58 -35.63
C VAL A 125 15.81 -23.68 -34.65
N GLU A 126 16.68 -23.94 -33.66
CA GLU A 126 16.46 -24.89 -32.57
C GLU A 126 16.68 -24.22 -31.19
N PRO A 127 15.91 -24.58 -30.14
CA PRO A 127 14.78 -25.51 -30.17
C PRO A 127 13.57 -24.94 -30.95
N PRO A 128 12.63 -25.77 -31.44
CA PRO A 128 11.45 -25.28 -32.16
C PRO A 128 10.40 -24.63 -31.25
N TYR A 129 10.52 -24.79 -29.93
CA TYR A 129 9.68 -24.11 -28.95
C TYR A 129 10.41 -23.88 -27.63
N ALA A 130 10.02 -22.82 -26.91
CA ALA A 130 10.41 -22.57 -25.52
C ALA A 130 9.21 -22.01 -24.73
N THR A 131 9.16 -22.33 -23.44
CA THR A 131 8.25 -21.68 -22.48
C THR A 131 9.10 -21.01 -21.42
N ILE A 132 8.93 -19.70 -21.27
CA ILE A 132 9.73 -18.85 -20.38
C ILE A 132 8.85 -17.89 -19.61
N CYS A 133 9.41 -17.33 -18.56
CA CYS A 133 8.76 -16.37 -17.68
C CYS A 133 9.11 -14.94 -18.15
N PRO A 134 8.29 -13.93 -17.84
CA PRO A 134 8.69 -12.54 -18.07
C PRO A 134 10.03 -12.23 -17.37
N GLY A 135 11.00 -11.73 -18.13
CA GLY A 135 12.37 -11.44 -17.66
C GLY A 135 13.37 -12.59 -17.82
N ASP A 136 12.91 -13.83 -18.03
CA ASP A 136 13.80 -14.97 -18.27
C ASP A 136 14.25 -15.03 -19.73
N THR A 137 15.41 -15.66 -19.96
CA THR A 137 16.02 -15.81 -21.28
C THR A 137 16.13 -17.29 -21.67
N ALA A 138 15.66 -17.63 -22.86
CA ALA A 138 15.96 -18.89 -23.55
C ALA A 138 17.02 -18.66 -24.64
N VAL A 139 17.78 -19.70 -24.96
CA VAL A 139 18.82 -19.65 -26.00
C VAL A 139 18.35 -20.48 -27.19
N PHE A 140 18.41 -19.88 -28.38
CA PHE A 140 18.14 -20.50 -29.67
C PHE A 140 19.39 -20.43 -30.53
N THR A 141 19.59 -21.44 -31.36
CA THR A 141 20.68 -21.49 -32.35
C THR A 141 20.09 -21.54 -33.76
N ALA A 142 20.76 -20.89 -34.70
CA ALA A 142 20.40 -20.92 -36.13
C ALA A 142 21.49 -21.64 -36.91
N ARG A 143 21.13 -22.65 -37.71
CA ARG A 143 22.08 -23.42 -38.53
C ARG A 143 21.63 -23.48 -39.98
N ARG A 144 22.57 -23.42 -40.93
CA ARG A 144 22.28 -23.71 -42.34
C ARG A 144 22.70 -25.13 -42.71
N PHE A 145 21.98 -25.74 -43.64
CA PHE A 145 22.27 -27.08 -44.16
C PHE A 145 22.58 -27.04 -45.65
N PHE A 146 23.71 -27.62 -46.04
CA PHE A 146 24.19 -27.68 -47.43
C PHE A 146 23.68 -28.93 -48.16
N ASP A 147 23.69 -28.90 -49.49
CA ASP A 147 23.30 -30.04 -50.35
C ASP A 147 24.16 -31.30 -50.14
N ASP A 148 25.39 -31.14 -49.65
CA ASP A 148 26.31 -32.24 -49.32
C ASP A 148 26.03 -32.89 -47.95
N GLY A 149 25.03 -32.39 -47.22
CA GLY A 149 24.61 -32.86 -45.91
C GLY A 149 25.42 -32.30 -44.73
N THR A 150 26.34 -31.36 -44.97
CA THR A 150 27.03 -30.63 -43.89
C THR A 150 26.16 -29.49 -43.34
N ASP A 151 26.46 -29.04 -42.11
CA ASP A 151 25.81 -27.89 -41.49
C ASP A 151 26.81 -26.89 -40.90
N GLU A 152 26.37 -25.64 -40.77
CA GLU A 152 27.15 -24.57 -40.17
C GLU A 152 26.28 -23.72 -39.23
N ASP A 153 26.85 -23.34 -38.09
CA ASP A 153 26.24 -22.44 -37.13
C ASP A 153 26.31 -20.98 -37.62
N LEU A 154 25.13 -20.36 -37.70
CA LEU A 154 24.94 -18.98 -38.13
C LEU A 154 24.44 -18.07 -37.00
N THR A 155 24.34 -18.56 -35.76
CA THR A 155 23.66 -17.87 -34.65
C THR A 155 24.11 -16.42 -34.49
N ASP A 156 25.42 -16.16 -34.59
CA ASP A 156 26.01 -14.83 -34.42
C ASP A 156 25.93 -13.92 -35.67
N ILE A 157 25.67 -14.50 -36.85
CA ILE A 157 25.70 -13.80 -38.14
C ILE A 157 24.34 -13.75 -38.86
N ALA A 158 23.34 -14.47 -38.34
CA ALA A 158 21.98 -14.42 -38.81
C ALA A 158 21.25 -13.17 -38.29
N VAL A 159 20.28 -12.69 -39.05
CA VAL A 159 19.37 -11.63 -38.62
C VAL A 159 18.18 -12.26 -37.92
N TRP A 160 18.05 -12.02 -36.62
CA TRP A 160 16.95 -12.53 -35.80
C TRP A 160 15.76 -11.59 -35.78
N ALA A 161 14.56 -12.14 -35.75
CA ALA A 161 13.32 -11.38 -35.62
C ALA A 161 12.33 -12.08 -34.69
N SER A 162 11.56 -11.30 -33.94
CA SER A 162 10.39 -11.77 -33.19
C SER A 162 9.12 -11.28 -33.88
N SER A 163 8.08 -12.12 -33.90
CA SER A 163 6.76 -11.72 -34.41
C SER A 163 6.07 -10.68 -33.52
N ASP A 164 6.44 -10.61 -32.23
CA ASP A 164 5.88 -9.65 -31.27
C ASP A 164 6.89 -9.34 -30.16
N GLU A 165 7.53 -8.17 -30.25
CA GLU A 165 8.50 -7.68 -29.26
C GLU A 165 7.87 -7.30 -27.91
N TRP A 166 6.54 -7.11 -27.83
CA TRP A 166 5.86 -6.92 -26.55
C TRP A 166 5.71 -8.23 -25.77
N VAL A 167 5.79 -9.37 -26.46
CA VAL A 167 5.75 -10.70 -25.85
C VAL A 167 7.17 -11.20 -25.61
N ALA A 168 8.05 -11.20 -26.63
CA ALA A 168 9.42 -11.66 -26.49
C ALA A 168 10.37 -10.90 -27.44
N THR A 169 11.53 -10.51 -26.94
CA THR A 169 12.61 -9.89 -27.73
C THR A 169 13.71 -10.91 -28.01
N VAL A 170 14.38 -10.79 -29.16
CA VAL A 170 15.52 -11.65 -29.53
C VAL A 170 16.74 -10.82 -29.90
N ASP A 171 17.91 -11.20 -29.38
CA ASP A 171 19.20 -10.62 -29.75
C ASP A 171 20.27 -11.73 -29.82
N GLY A 172 20.85 -11.96 -31.00
CA GLY A 172 21.89 -12.99 -31.20
C GLY A 172 21.51 -14.39 -30.69
N GLY A 173 20.25 -14.83 -30.91
CA GLY A 173 19.74 -16.11 -30.43
C GLY A 173 19.31 -16.13 -28.95
N PHE A 174 19.53 -15.07 -28.17
CA PHE A 174 19.01 -14.93 -26.82
C PHE A 174 17.61 -14.33 -26.86
N VAL A 175 16.62 -15.12 -26.46
CA VAL A 175 15.20 -14.72 -26.45
C VAL A 175 14.76 -14.44 -25.02
N THR A 176 14.42 -13.19 -24.73
CA THR A 176 13.95 -12.74 -23.41
C THR A 176 12.46 -12.51 -23.42
N GLY A 177 11.74 -13.06 -22.44
CA GLY A 177 10.31 -12.82 -22.25
C GLY A 177 10.04 -11.40 -21.75
N VAL A 178 9.09 -10.70 -22.36
CA VAL A 178 8.72 -9.31 -22.00
C VAL A 178 7.32 -9.27 -21.40
N GLY A 179 6.33 -9.77 -22.14
CA GLY A 179 4.91 -9.73 -21.77
C GLY A 179 4.24 -11.08 -22.03
N MET A 180 3.14 -11.34 -21.33
CA MET A 180 2.43 -12.60 -21.48
C MET A 180 1.87 -12.76 -22.89
N GLY A 181 2.04 -13.94 -23.48
CA GLY A 181 1.53 -14.23 -24.81
C GLY A 181 2.30 -15.34 -25.51
N THR A 182 2.14 -15.38 -26.83
CA THR A 182 2.88 -16.29 -27.70
C THR A 182 3.46 -15.50 -28.86
N ALA A 183 4.76 -15.62 -29.07
CA ALA A 183 5.48 -15.06 -30.20
C ALA A 183 6.19 -16.18 -30.96
N THR A 184 6.59 -15.92 -32.20
CA THR A 184 7.50 -16.79 -32.95
C THR A 184 8.79 -16.04 -33.25
N VAL A 185 9.91 -16.74 -33.14
CA VAL A 185 11.24 -16.22 -33.47
C VAL A 185 11.72 -16.89 -34.75
N THR A 186 12.26 -16.10 -35.69
CA THR A 186 12.88 -16.56 -36.93
C THR A 186 14.29 -16.00 -37.07
N ALA A 187 15.13 -16.70 -37.83
CA ALA A 187 16.46 -16.26 -38.23
C ALA A 187 16.54 -16.21 -39.76
N THR A 188 17.10 -15.13 -40.32
CA THR A 188 17.28 -14.95 -41.76
C THR A 188 18.76 -14.83 -42.10
N PHE A 189 19.22 -15.62 -43.07
CA PHE A 189 20.58 -15.55 -43.59
C PHE A 189 20.58 -15.72 -45.11
N GLY A 190 21.35 -14.89 -45.83
CA GLY A 190 21.44 -14.99 -47.30
C GLY A 190 20.10 -14.85 -48.04
N GLY A 191 19.09 -14.22 -47.43
CA GLY A 191 17.73 -14.09 -47.98
C GLY A 191 16.82 -15.30 -47.74
N VAL A 192 17.28 -16.32 -47.02
CA VAL A 192 16.50 -17.50 -46.61
C VAL A 192 16.07 -17.34 -45.16
N GLU A 193 14.76 -17.42 -44.92
CA GLU A 193 14.17 -17.40 -43.57
C GLU A 193 14.07 -18.83 -43.01
N SER A 194 14.28 -18.97 -41.70
CA SER A 194 14.21 -20.26 -41.00
C SER A 194 12.78 -20.77 -40.76
N ASN A 195 12.66 -21.98 -40.20
CA ASN A 195 11.42 -22.36 -39.52
C ASN A 195 11.10 -21.38 -38.36
N PRO A 196 9.82 -21.11 -38.08
CA PRO A 196 9.43 -20.36 -36.91
C PRO A 196 9.60 -21.22 -35.64
N ALA A 197 10.23 -20.64 -34.62
CA ALA A 197 10.33 -21.25 -33.30
C ALA A 197 9.36 -20.56 -32.33
N THR A 198 8.49 -21.33 -31.65
CA THR A 198 7.41 -20.77 -30.82
C THR A 198 7.87 -20.45 -29.40
N VAL A 199 7.66 -19.22 -28.95
CA VAL A 199 7.99 -18.76 -27.60
C VAL A 199 6.70 -18.45 -26.87
N ILE A 200 6.43 -19.20 -25.80
CA ILE A 200 5.28 -18.96 -24.92
C ILE A 200 5.79 -18.27 -23.67
N VAL A 201 5.34 -17.03 -23.44
CA VAL A 201 5.63 -16.29 -22.22
C VAL A 201 4.39 -16.35 -21.33
N ASN A 202 4.49 -17.08 -20.22
CA ASN A 202 3.39 -17.24 -19.28
C ASN A 202 3.84 -16.94 -17.85
N SER A 203 2.88 -16.85 -16.93
CA SER A 203 3.19 -16.73 -15.50
C SER A 203 3.85 -18.02 -15.02
N CYS A 204 5.16 -17.99 -14.84
CA CYS A 204 5.85 -19.03 -14.10
C CYS A 204 5.80 -18.70 -12.61
N GLY A 205 4.93 -19.39 -11.91
CA GLY A 205 4.87 -19.34 -10.46
C GLY A 205 3.43 -19.31 -10.00
N GLY A 206 3.14 -20.18 -9.03
CA GLY A 206 1.83 -20.23 -8.42
C GLY A 206 1.47 -18.91 -7.76
N LEU A 207 0.25 -18.86 -7.22
CA LEU A 207 -0.19 -17.80 -6.34
C LEU A 207 0.82 -17.68 -5.19
N GLU A 208 1.34 -16.49 -4.91
CA GLU A 208 2.30 -16.27 -3.81
C GLU A 208 1.59 -15.82 -2.53
N SER A 209 0.60 -14.94 -2.66
CA SER A 209 -0.16 -14.43 -1.53
C SER A 209 -1.57 -14.02 -1.92
N ILE A 210 -2.44 -13.93 -0.91
CA ILE A 210 -3.78 -13.37 -0.99
C ILE A 210 -3.82 -12.18 -0.03
N GLN A 211 -4.37 -11.06 -0.45
CA GLN A 211 -4.54 -9.87 0.38
C GLN A 211 -6.01 -9.47 0.41
N ILE A 212 -6.57 -9.32 1.61
CA ILE A 212 -7.92 -8.81 1.80
C ILE A 212 -7.88 -7.30 1.98
N THR A 213 -8.81 -6.60 1.32
CA THR A 213 -9.10 -5.18 1.53
C THR A 213 -10.60 -4.92 1.72
N PRO A 214 -11.02 -4.06 2.66
CA PRO A 214 -10.18 -3.34 3.62
C PRO A 214 -9.57 -4.27 4.69
N ALA A 215 -8.42 -3.89 5.27
CA ALA A 215 -7.78 -4.67 6.34
C ALA A 215 -8.45 -4.48 7.71
N SER A 216 -9.25 -3.41 7.88
CA SER A 216 -10.13 -3.24 9.03
C SER A 216 -11.40 -2.50 8.63
N ALA A 217 -12.51 -2.84 9.27
CA ALA A 217 -13.80 -2.17 9.09
C ALA A 217 -14.62 -2.16 10.39
N ALA A 218 -15.51 -1.18 10.53
CA ALA A 218 -16.45 -1.11 11.63
C ALA A 218 -17.86 -0.83 11.09
N ILE A 219 -18.83 -1.65 11.49
CA ILE A 219 -20.23 -1.55 11.06
C ILE A 219 -21.20 -1.79 12.22
N GLY A 220 -22.46 -1.39 12.06
CA GLY A 220 -23.53 -1.69 13.02
C GLY A 220 -24.06 -3.13 12.92
N VAL A 221 -24.69 -3.64 13.98
CA VAL A 221 -25.43 -4.92 13.93
C VAL A 221 -26.47 -4.88 12.79
N GLY A 222 -26.51 -5.95 11.99
CA GLY A 222 -27.40 -6.09 10.83
C GLY A 222 -26.93 -5.38 9.56
N MET A 223 -25.85 -4.59 9.63
CA MET A 223 -25.23 -3.97 8.45
C MET A 223 -24.24 -4.92 7.78
N THR A 224 -23.85 -4.59 6.54
CA THR A 224 -22.96 -5.41 5.72
C THR A 224 -21.68 -4.68 5.33
N GLN A 225 -20.57 -5.41 5.24
CA GLN A 225 -19.28 -4.93 4.71
C GLN A 225 -18.80 -5.86 3.59
N ARG A 226 -18.44 -5.30 2.43
CA ARG A 226 -17.84 -6.07 1.33
C ARG A 226 -16.32 -6.06 1.43
N TYR A 227 -15.71 -7.23 1.28
CA TYR A 227 -14.28 -7.43 1.19
C TYR A 227 -13.91 -7.87 -0.24
N LEU A 228 -12.69 -7.54 -0.66
CA LEU A 228 -12.08 -8.04 -1.88
C LEU A 228 -10.85 -8.87 -1.52
N ALA A 229 -10.69 -10.02 -2.15
CA ALA A 229 -9.49 -10.85 -2.04
C ALA A 229 -8.65 -10.69 -3.30
N ILE A 230 -7.48 -10.06 -3.17
CA ILE A 230 -6.56 -9.84 -4.29
C ILE A 230 -5.42 -10.84 -4.21
N GLY A 231 -5.31 -11.70 -5.21
CA GLY A 231 -4.18 -12.61 -5.37
C GLY A 231 -2.97 -11.89 -5.96
N VAL A 232 -1.78 -12.18 -5.44
CA VAL A 232 -0.50 -11.73 -6.01
C VAL A 232 0.25 -12.96 -6.51
N TRP A 233 0.54 -12.98 -7.81
CA TRP A 233 1.27 -14.05 -8.48
C TRP A 233 2.77 -13.77 -8.47
N ALA A 234 3.59 -14.82 -8.60
CA ALA A 234 5.06 -14.68 -8.64
C ALA A 234 5.58 -13.79 -9.80
N SER A 235 4.78 -13.62 -10.86
CA SER A 235 5.03 -12.65 -11.92
C SER A 235 4.88 -11.18 -11.51
N GLY A 236 4.47 -10.91 -10.26
CA GLY A 236 4.17 -9.58 -9.74
C GLY A 236 2.80 -9.02 -10.16
N THR A 237 2.01 -9.78 -10.92
CA THR A 237 0.66 -9.41 -11.34
C THR A 237 -0.35 -9.66 -10.21
N SER A 238 -1.40 -8.85 -10.16
CA SER A 238 -2.50 -9.02 -9.22
C SER A 238 -3.81 -9.35 -9.93
N GLU A 239 -4.65 -10.13 -9.27
CA GLU A 239 -5.94 -10.60 -9.78
C GLU A 239 -6.99 -10.56 -8.67
N ASP A 240 -8.23 -10.22 -9.02
CA ASP A 240 -9.35 -10.30 -8.08
C ASP A 240 -9.84 -11.75 -7.99
N LEU A 241 -9.64 -12.36 -6.82
CA LEU A 241 -10.00 -13.74 -6.51
C LEU A 241 -11.20 -13.81 -5.56
N THR A 242 -11.95 -12.72 -5.39
CA THR A 242 -13.05 -12.62 -4.41
C THR A 242 -14.06 -13.76 -4.50
N ALA A 243 -14.35 -14.22 -5.73
CA ALA A 243 -15.30 -15.30 -6.00
C ALA A 243 -14.68 -16.70 -5.96
N ASP A 244 -13.34 -16.80 -5.92
CA ASP A 244 -12.60 -18.06 -6.03
C ASP A 244 -12.05 -18.55 -4.67
N VAL A 245 -11.93 -17.65 -3.69
CA VAL A 245 -11.44 -17.96 -2.34
C VAL A 245 -12.53 -18.56 -1.45
N GLU A 246 -12.10 -19.35 -0.46
CA GLU A 246 -12.94 -19.75 0.67
C GLU A 246 -12.86 -18.69 1.78
N TRP A 247 -13.97 -17.99 2.02
CA TRP A 247 -14.11 -16.98 3.07
C TRP A 247 -14.41 -17.62 4.43
N THR A 248 -13.83 -17.07 5.50
CA THR A 248 -14.07 -17.52 6.87
C THR A 248 -14.15 -16.33 7.82
N SER A 249 -15.04 -16.42 8.81
CA SER A 249 -15.06 -15.55 9.99
C SER A 249 -14.58 -16.34 11.20
N SER A 250 -13.70 -15.77 12.02
CA SER A 250 -13.21 -16.41 13.23
C SER A 250 -14.31 -16.62 14.30
N ASP A 251 -15.36 -15.80 14.26
CA ASP A 251 -16.51 -15.85 15.14
C ASP A 251 -17.82 -15.53 14.36
N PRO A 252 -18.50 -16.57 13.86
CA PRO A 252 -19.78 -16.42 13.17
C PRO A 252 -20.94 -15.88 14.03
N ASP A 253 -20.84 -15.96 15.36
CA ASP A 253 -21.84 -15.38 16.26
C ASP A 253 -21.74 -13.84 16.29
N VAL A 254 -20.55 -13.30 16.02
CA VAL A 254 -20.31 -11.85 15.86
C VAL A 254 -20.60 -11.38 14.43
N ALA A 255 -20.03 -12.03 13.42
CA ALA A 255 -20.34 -11.72 12.01
C ALA A 255 -20.14 -12.94 11.11
N THR A 256 -21.01 -13.09 10.12
CA THR A 256 -20.90 -14.11 9.06
C THR A 256 -20.36 -13.48 7.79
N ILE A 257 -19.79 -14.28 6.87
CA ILE A 257 -19.38 -13.83 5.55
C ILE A 257 -19.85 -14.83 4.49
N ASP A 258 -20.36 -14.31 3.37
CA ASP A 258 -20.83 -15.13 2.26
C ASP A 258 -19.74 -15.41 1.21
N LEU A 259 -20.10 -16.18 0.18
CA LEU A 259 -19.20 -16.57 -0.90
C LEU A 259 -18.81 -15.41 -1.83
N ASP A 260 -19.55 -14.30 -1.80
CA ASP A 260 -19.29 -13.11 -2.60
C ASP A 260 -18.42 -12.09 -1.84
N GLY A 261 -17.88 -12.47 -0.68
CA GLY A 261 -17.04 -11.63 0.19
C GLY A 261 -17.83 -10.58 0.97
N VAL A 262 -19.13 -10.77 1.19
CA VAL A 262 -19.97 -9.83 1.94
C VAL A 262 -20.17 -10.34 3.36
N ALA A 263 -19.56 -9.64 4.32
CA ALA A 263 -19.75 -9.88 5.73
C ALA A 263 -21.02 -9.20 6.25
N THR A 264 -21.76 -9.86 7.14
CA THR A 264 -22.97 -9.35 7.81
C THR A 264 -22.79 -9.43 9.33
N GLY A 265 -22.95 -8.30 10.02
CA GLY A 265 -22.86 -8.24 11.49
C GLY A 265 -24.07 -8.90 12.17
N ALA A 266 -23.83 -9.85 13.06
CA ALA A 266 -24.86 -10.59 13.80
C ALA A 266 -25.01 -10.11 15.26
N ALA A 267 -23.89 -9.83 15.94
CA ALA A 267 -23.87 -9.34 17.32
C ALA A 267 -22.68 -8.41 17.55
N ALA A 268 -22.77 -7.54 18.55
CA ALA A 268 -21.66 -6.66 18.94
C ALA A 268 -20.42 -7.48 19.35
N GLY A 269 -19.26 -7.06 18.88
CA GLY A 269 -17.99 -7.75 19.12
C GLY A 269 -16.98 -7.50 18.02
N THR A 270 -15.83 -8.16 18.09
CA THR A 270 -14.80 -8.12 17.05
C THR A 270 -14.54 -9.53 16.55
N THR A 271 -14.48 -9.71 15.23
CA THR A 271 -14.08 -10.95 14.56
C THR A 271 -13.07 -10.66 13.47
N THR A 272 -12.33 -11.67 13.05
CA THR A 272 -11.40 -11.60 11.92
C THR A 272 -11.99 -12.32 10.72
N ILE A 273 -11.94 -11.66 9.57
CA ILE A 273 -12.25 -12.23 8.26
C ILE A 273 -10.96 -12.68 7.57
N THR A 274 -10.96 -13.90 7.05
CA THR A 274 -9.87 -14.46 6.24
C THR A 274 -10.39 -15.10 4.96
N ALA A 275 -9.50 -15.25 3.99
CA ALA A 275 -9.75 -15.87 2.69
C ALA A 275 -8.65 -16.89 2.42
N SER A 276 -8.99 -18.06 1.90
CA SER A 276 -8.01 -19.10 1.58
C SER A 276 -8.19 -19.69 0.19
N LEU A 277 -7.08 -20.02 -0.47
CA LEU A 277 -7.07 -20.65 -1.80
C LEU A 277 -5.75 -21.41 -2.02
N VAL A 278 -5.84 -22.65 -2.51
CA VAL A 278 -4.70 -23.57 -2.72
C VAL A 278 -3.74 -23.65 -1.52
N GLY A 279 -4.28 -23.68 -0.30
CA GLY A 279 -3.48 -23.79 0.93
C GLY A 279 -2.79 -22.49 1.39
N LEU A 280 -2.98 -21.38 0.67
CA LEU A 280 -2.60 -20.05 1.14
C LEU A 280 -3.76 -19.42 1.92
N THR A 281 -3.42 -18.66 2.95
CA THR A 281 -4.36 -17.85 3.73
C THR A 281 -3.97 -16.39 3.59
N SER A 282 -4.96 -15.50 3.48
CA SER A 282 -4.76 -14.07 3.40
C SER A 282 -4.20 -13.47 4.70
N ASN A 283 -3.98 -12.15 4.71
CA ASN A 283 -3.91 -11.41 5.96
C ASN A 283 -5.24 -11.49 6.73
N ASP A 284 -5.15 -11.21 8.02
CA ASP A 284 -6.30 -11.01 8.90
C ASP A 284 -6.94 -9.65 8.57
N ALA A 285 -8.25 -9.64 8.31
CA ALA A 285 -9.04 -8.43 8.20
C ALA A 285 -9.96 -8.28 9.41
N GLU A 286 -9.72 -7.27 10.25
CA GLU A 286 -10.50 -7.06 11.47
C GLU A 286 -11.88 -6.45 11.14
N LEU A 287 -12.94 -7.03 11.69
CA LEU A 287 -14.30 -6.51 11.59
C LEU A 287 -14.86 -6.28 12.99
N THR A 288 -15.10 -5.02 13.32
CA THR A 288 -15.77 -4.62 14.56
C THR A 288 -17.26 -4.37 14.30
N ILE A 289 -18.12 -5.04 15.06
CA ILE A 289 -19.55 -4.84 15.06
C ILE A 289 -19.94 -4.06 16.30
N THR A 290 -20.61 -2.92 16.12
CA THR A 290 -21.15 -2.09 17.21
C THR A 290 -22.66 -2.22 17.28
N ASP A 291 -23.24 -2.30 18.48
CA ASP A 291 -24.69 -2.18 18.69
C ASP A 291 -24.99 -0.81 19.31
N ASP A 292 -25.48 0.13 18.49
CA ASP A 292 -25.81 1.50 18.90
C ASP A 292 -27.23 1.63 19.47
N ARG A 293 -27.93 0.50 19.63
CA ARG A 293 -29.25 0.49 20.26
C ARG A 293 -29.14 0.81 21.74
N VAL A 294 -29.74 1.93 22.13
CA VAL A 294 -29.83 2.30 23.54
C VAL A 294 -30.69 1.30 24.30
N VAL A 295 -30.18 0.81 25.43
CA VAL A 295 -30.89 -0.11 26.33
C VAL A 295 -31.54 0.64 27.48
N GLU A 296 -30.85 1.65 28.00
CA GLU A 296 -31.28 2.40 29.19
C GLU A 296 -30.78 3.84 29.13
N ILE A 297 -31.55 4.77 29.72
CA ILE A 297 -31.08 6.13 30.03
C ILE A 297 -30.99 6.23 31.55
N VAL A 298 -29.83 6.62 32.06
CA VAL A 298 -29.64 6.88 33.50
C VAL A 298 -29.39 8.36 33.73
N VAL A 299 -29.91 8.90 34.85
CA VAL A 299 -29.70 10.28 35.25
C VAL A 299 -28.89 10.33 36.54
N ALA A 300 -27.93 11.26 36.61
CA ALA A 300 -27.14 11.52 37.80
C ALA A 300 -27.01 13.04 38.05
N PRO A 301 -27.00 13.52 39.32
CA PRO A 301 -27.23 12.75 40.54
C PRO A 301 -28.68 12.23 40.65
N LEU A 302 -28.93 11.24 41.52
CA LEU A 302 -30.30 10.73 41.75
C LEU A 302 -31.12 11.62 42.69
N SER A 303 -30.48 12.56 43.37
CA SER A 303 -31.16 13.52 44.23
C SER A 303 -30.39 14.82 44.37
N ALA A 304 -31.12 15.93 44.57
CA ALA A 304 -30.56 17.23 44.90
C ALA A 304 -31.49 17.99 45.86
N THR A 305 -30.91 18.86 46.67
CA THR A 305 -31.65 19.78 47.54
C THR A 305 -31.34 21.21 47.13
N LEU A 306 -32.37 22.02 46.93
CA LEU A 306 -32.28 23.42 46.54
C LEU A 306 -33.11 24.27 47.53
N HIS A 307 -32.78 25.55 47.66
CA HIS A 307 -33.50 26.45 48.56
C HIS A 307 -34.42 27.37 47.76
N ALA A 308 -35.68 27.50 48.20
CA ALA A 308 -36.62 28.41 47.56
C ALA A 308 -36.08 29.85 47.51
N GLY A 309 -36.26 30.56 46.40
CA GLY A 309 -35.77 31.92 46.22
C GLY A 309 -34.26 32.06 45.98
N SER A 310 -33.48 30.98 46.08
CA SER A 310 -32.04 31.02 45.82
C SER A 310 -31.73 31.03 44.32
N THR A 311 -30.49 31.40 43.99
CA THR A 311 -29.94 31.30 42.62
C THR A 311 -29.14 30.01 42.43
N GLU A 312 -29.24 29.08 43.39
CA GLU A 312 -28.57 27.78 43.33
C GLU A 312 -29.23 26.93 42.25
N THR A 313 -28.42 26.17 41.52
CA THR A 313 -28.91 25.25 40.51
C THR A 313 -28.25 23.89 40.69
N ALA A 314 -28.99 22.83 40.38
CA ALA A 314 -28.45 21.48 40.31
C ALA A 314 -28.29 21.07 38.84
N ALA A 315 -27.11 20.58 38.45
CA ALA A 315 -26.88 20.03 37.13
C ALA A 315 -27.08 18.51 37.15
N PHE A 316 -27.92 18.02 36.26
CA PHE A 316 -28.13 16.59 36.03
C PHE A 316 -27.55 16.20 34.67
N THR A 317 -26.89 15.06 34.61
CA THR A 317 -26.39 14.45 33.37
C THR A 317 -27.26 13.26 33.00
N ALA A 318 -27.53 13.09 31.71
CA ALA A 318 -28.20 11.92 31.16
C ALA A 318 -27.18 11.06 30.40
N THR A 319 -27.09 9.78 30.75
CA THR A 319 -26.15 8.85 30.15
C THR A 319 -26.92 7.71 29.50
N ALA A 320 -26.67 7.47 28.22
CA ALA A 320 -27.21 6.32 27.48
C ALA A 320 -26.31 5.11 27.69
N ILE A 321 -26.91 3.96 28.00
CA ILE A 321 -26.22 2.68 28.18
C ILE A 321 -26.55 1.77 26.99
N TYR A 322 -25.52 1.19 26.38
CA TYR A 322 -25.60 0.29 25.22
C TYR A 322 -25.51 -1.19 25.65
N PRO A 323 -25.81 -2.15 24.76
CA PRO A 323 -25.86 -3.57 25.11
C PRO A 323 -24.51 -4.15 25.54
N ASP A 324 -23.41 -3.54 25.11
CA ASP A 324 -22.03 -3.87 25.51
C ASP A 324 -21.62 -3.21 26.85
N ALA A 325 -22.57 -2.59 27.56
CA ALA A 325 -22.37 -1.81 28.79
C ALA A 325 -21.50 -0.56 28.64
N THR A 326 -21.16 -0.15 27.41
CA THR A 326 -20.58 1.17 27.18
C THR A 326 -21.62 2.26 27.43
N ALA A 327 -21.13 3.47 27.69
CA ALA A 327 -21.94 4.60 28.09
C ALA A 327 -21.58 5.84 27.27
N ALA A 328 -22.58 6.61 26.87
CA ALA A 328 -22.39 7.91 26.22
C ALA A 328 -23.18 9.00 26.95
N ASP A 329 -22.57 10.17 27.12
CA ASP A 329 -23.25 11.36 27.61
C ASP A 329 -24.20 11.89 26.53
N VAL A 330 -25.48 11.93 26.87
CA VAL A 330 -26.57 12.39 26.00
C VAL A 330 -27.33 13.56 26.64
N THR A 331 -26.75 14.22 27.63
CA THR A 331 -27.34 15.35 28.38
C THR A 331 -27.89 16.42 27.44
N GLU A 332 -27.12 16.79 26.43
CA GLU A 332 -27.49 17.82 25.46
C GLU A 332 -28.41 17.33 24.33
N LEU A 333 -28.59 16.00 24.20
CA LEU A 333 -29.49 15.38 23.21
C LEU A 333 -30.84 15.01 23.82
N ALA A 334 -30.89 14.86 25.15
CA ALA A 334 -32.09 14.46 25.88
C ALA A 334 -33.10 15.61 26.01
N VAL A 335 -34.36 15.22 26.12
CA VAL A 335 -35.46 16.08 26.54
C VAL A 335 -35.69 15.86 28.03
N TRP A 336 -35.57 16.93 28.80
CA TRP A 336 -35.70 16.93 30.25
C TRP A 336 -37.12 17.34 30.66
N THR A 337 -37.66 16.70 31.69
CA THR A 337 -38.99 17.01 32.22
C THR A 337 -38.96 17.09 33.75
N SER A 338 -39.75 18.00 34.30
CA SER A 338 -40.03 18.08 35.74
C SER A 338 -41.47 17.66 35.99
N SER A 339 -41.70 16.85 37.04
CA SER A 339 -43.05 16.48 37.45
C SER A 339 -43.85 17.65 38.03
N ASP A 340 -43.17 18.70 38.49
CA ASP A 340 -43.77 19.89 39.08
C ASP A 340 -42.89 21.13 38.82
N GLU A 341 -43.13 21.79 37.69
CA GLU A 341 -42.44 23.03 37.31
C GLU A 341 -42.77 24.22 38.22
N SER A 342 -43.83 24.14 39.03
CA SER A 342 -44.12 25.18 40.02
C SER A 342 -43.19 25.12 41.23
N VAL A 343 -42.53 23.98 41.47
CA VAL A 343 -41.55 23.77 42.55
C VAL A 343 -40.13 23.86 42.02
N ALA A 344 -39.83 23.18 40.91
CA ALA A 344 -38.51 23.25 40.27
C ALA A 344 -38.62 23.07 38.76
N THR A 345 -37.98 23.97 38.02
CA THR A 345 -37.93 23.95 36.55
C THR A 345 -36.64 23.31 36.07
N VAL A 346 -36.70 22.52 34.99
CA VAL A 346 -35.51 21.97 34.32
C VAL A 346 -35.35 22.56 32.93
N SER A 347 -34.14 23.00 32.59
CA SER A 347 -33.87 23.62 31.30
C SER A 347 -33.71 22.58 30.19
N ASN A 348 -34.22 22.94 29.00
CA ASN A 348 -34.03 22.25 27.73
C ASN A 348 -33.28 23.12 26.70
N GLU A 349 -32.73 24.26 27.13
CA GLU A 349 -32.01 25.16 26.23
C GLU A 349 -30.57 24.68 25.99
N PRO A 350 -30.04 24.79 24.75
CA PRO A 350 -28.68 24.37 24.44
C PRO A 350 -27.63 24.96 25.40
N GLY A 351 -26.75 24.11 25.92
CA GLY A 351 -25.72 24.51 26.89
C GLY A 351 -26.21 24.64 28.33
N SER A 352 -27.48 24.37 28.60
CA SER A 352 -28.06 24.31 29.95
C SER A 352 -29.01 23.13 30.13
N ARG A 353 -29.02 22.15 29.21
CA ARG A 353 -29.93 21.01 29.32
C ARG A 353 -29.64 20.23 30.60
N GLY A 354 -30.69 19.89 31.35
CA GLY A 354 -30.56 19.19 32.63
C GLY A 354 -30.17 20.07 33.81
N ILE A 355 -30.04 21.39 33.64
CA ILE A 355 -29.90 22.32 34.77
C ILE A 355 -31.28 22.58 35.39
N VAL A 356 -31.39 22.35 36.69
CA VAL A 356 -32.60 22.53 37.50
C VAL A 356 -32.47 23.75 38.40
N SER A 357 -33.51 24.56 38.44
CA SER A 357 -33.62 25.76 39.29
C SER A 357 -34.85 25.68 40.20
N PRO A 358 -34.75 26.12 41.47
CA PRO A 358 -35.89 26.13 42.38
C PRO A 358 -36.84 27.29 42.08
N ASP A 359 -38.11 27.16 42.46
CA ASP A 359 -39.04 28.28 42.46
C ASP A 359 -38.68 29.31 43.55
N ALA A 360 -39.16 30.54 43.37
CA ALA A 360 -38.92 31.63 44.30
C ALA A 360 -39.58 31.42 45.68
N THR A 361 -40.70 30.70 45.74
CA THR A 361 -41.57 30.63 46.92
C THR A 361 -42.12 29.23 47.21
N ASN A 362 -42.38 28.44 46.16
CA ASN A 362 -42.96 27.11 46.27
C ASN A 362 -41.90 26.11 46.74
N ARG A 363 -42.31 25.27 47.67
CA ARG A 363 -41.48 24.23 48.30
C ARG A 363 -42.12 22.88 48.05
N GLY A 364 -41.31 21.83 48.11
CA GLY A 364 -41.80 20.47 47.95
C GLY A 364 -40.82 19.63 47.15
N THR A 365 -41.36 18.62 46.46
CA THR A 365 -40.55 17.66 45.73
C THR A 365 -40.95 17.65 44.26
N ALA A 366 -39.97 17.87 43.38
CA ALA A 366 -40.09 17.67 41.95
C ALA A 366 -39.27 16.44 41.53
N ARG A 367 -39.74 15.70 40.52
CA ARG A 367 -39.06 14.54 39.95
C ARG A 367 -38.60 14.86 38.55
N ILE A 368 -37.33 14.65 38.29
CA ILE A 368 -36.67 14.99 37.02
C ILE A 368 -36.43 13.71 36.22
N LYS A 369 -36.78 13.73 34.94
CA LYS A 369 -36.51 12.65 33.98
C LYS A 369 -35.82 13.19 32.73
N ALA A 370 -34.97 12.37 32.13
CA ALA A 370 -34.43 12.58 30.79
C ALA A 370 -35.01 11.55 29.82
N ALA A 371 -35.43 11.99 28.64
CA ALA A 371 -35.90 11.13 27.57
C ALA A 371 -35.05 11.31 26.31
N TRP A 372 -34.56 10.20 25.76
CA TRP A 372 -33.76 10.16 24.53
C TRP A 372 -33.93 8.81 23.82
N SER A 373 -33.90 8.82 22.48
CA SER A 373 -34.06 7.61 21.65
C SER A 373 -35.32 6.76 21.98
N GLY A 374 -36.43 7.41 22.36
CA GLY A 374 -37.68 6.74 22.72
C GLY A 374 -37.70 6.09 24.11
N LEU A 375 -36.59 6.15 24.86
CA LEU A 375 -36.49 5.70 26.24
C LEU A 375 -36.58 6.88 27.21
N SER A 376 -36.98 6.60 28.45
CA SER A 376 -37.00 7.54 29.57
C SER A 376 -36.19 6.98 30.72
N SER A 377 -35.45 7.85 31.40
CA SER A 377 -34.75 7.49 32.63
C SER A 377 -35.69 7.24 33.79
N ASP A 378 -35.13 6.62 34.83
CA ASP A 378 -35.67 6.70 36.19
C ASP A 378 -35.72 8.15 36.72
N GLU A 379 -36.47 8.33 37.80
CA GLU A 379 -36.72 9.64 38.42
C GLU A 379 -35.59 10.05 39.37
N ALA A 380 -34.96 11.18 39.08
CA ALA A 380 -34.14 11.88 40.05
C ALA A 380 -35.01 12.82 40.90
N VAL A 381 -34.75 12.89 42.21
CA VAL A 381 -35.59 13.62 43.17
C VAL A 381 -34.96 14.97 43.52
N VAL A 382 -35.67 16.06 43.25
CA VAL A 382 -35.28 17.42 43.66
C VAL A 382 -36.18 17.87 44.79
N GLU A 383 -35.60 18.14 45.94
CA GLU A 383 -36.31 18.71 47.08
C GLU A 383 -36.01 20.21 47.20
N VAL A 384 -37.06 21.03 47.17
CA VAL A 384 -36.97 22.47 47.39
C VAL A 384 -37.40 22.77 48.82
N VAL A 385 -36.42 23.14 49.64
CA VAL A 385 -36.55 23.38 51.08
C VAL A 385 -36.62 24.88 51.40
N PRO A 386 -37.06 25.28 52.62
CA PRO A 386 -37.07 26.68 53.03
C PRO A 386 -35.69 27.32 52.94
N SER A 387 -35.64 28.61 52.61
CA SER A 387 -34.37 29.34 52.61
C SER A 387 -33.95 29.73 54.02
N GLU A 388 -32.68 29.53 54.35
CA GLU A 388 -32.09 30.04 55.61
C GLU A 388 -31.50 31.45 55.45
N THR A 389 -31.52 32.02 54.25
CA THR A 389 -30.94 33.34 53.97
C THR A 389 -31.93 34.43 54.34
N ILE A 390 -31.62 35.20 55.39
CA ILE A 390 -32.38 36.39 55.77
C ILE A 390 -32.02 37.57 54.85
N MET A 391 -33.03 38.35 54.45
CA MET A 391 -32.90 39.53 53.59
C MET A 391 -33.06 40.84 54.38
N SER A 392 -33.92 40.85 55.39
CA SER A 392 -34.13 42.02 56.27
C SER A 392 -34.73 41.60 57.62
N ILE A 393 -34.63 42.50 58.60
CA ILE A 393 -35.28 42.35 59.91
C ILE A 393 -36.26 43.50 60.10
N ALA A 394 -37.52 43.19 60.38
CA ALA A 394 -38.55 44.15 60.76
C ALA A 394 -38.77 44.12 62.28
N VAL A 395 -38.91 45.31 62.87
CA VAL A 395 -39.22 45.48 64.30
C VAL A 395 -40.62 46.04 64.46
N LEU A 396 -41.45 45.36 65.26
CA LEU A 396 -42.82 45.77 65.55
C LEU A 396 -43.04 45.94 67.07
N PRO A 397 -43.83 46.94 67.51
CA PRO A 397 -44.53 47.92 66.68
C PRO A 397 -43.60 49.02 66.12
N ALA A 398 -43.74 49.41 64.86
CA ALA A 398 -42.87 50.41 64.22
C ALA A 398 -43.04 51.85 64.75
N ALA A 399 -44.21 52.16 65.33
CA ALA A 399 -44.54 53.46 65.93
C ALA A 399 -45.33 53.24 67.23
N PRO A 400 -44.68 52.84 68.33
CA PRO A 400 -45.34 52.65 69.61
C PRO A 400 -45.91 53.97 70.12
N ALA A 401 -47.05 53.92 70.83
CA ALA A 401 -47.50 55.03 71.65
C ALA A 401 -46.44 55.38 72.72
N GLY A 402 -46.50 56.59 73.28
CA GLY A 402 -45.60 57.01 74.37
C GLY A 402 -45.61 56.03 75.55
N LEU A 403 -44.47 55.91 76.24
CA LEU A 403 -44.29 55.06 77.42
C LEU A 403 -44.06 55.94 78.65
N CYS A 404 -44.70 55.66 79.78
CA CYS A 404 -44.37 56.34 81.04
C CYS A 404 -43.15 55.72 81.71
N PRO A 405 -42.39 56.45 82.55
CA PRO A 405 -41.31 55.89 83.35
C PRO A 405 -41.76 54.67 84.17
N GLY A 406 -40.95 53.62 84.18
CA GLY A 406 -41.21 52.35 84.88
C GLY A 406 -42.23 51.42 84.19
N ARG A 407 -42.82 51.81 83.06
CA ARG A 407 -43.68 50.94 82.25
C ARG A 407 -42.86 50.21 81.19
N THR A 408 -43.37 49.05 80.78
CA THR A 408 -42.73 48.19 79.77
C THR A 408 -43.57 48.08 78.50
N ARG A 409 -42.93 47.69 77.41
CA ARG A 409 -43.58 47.36 76.14
C ARG A 409 -42.78 46.31 75.38
N ASP A 410 -43.48 45.39 74.76
CA ASP A 410 -42.86 44.31 74.00
C ASP A 410 -42.60 44.73 72.56
N PHE A 411 -41.37 44.51 72.10
CA PHE A 411 -40.98 44.56 70.71
C PHE A 411 -40.69 43.16 70.20
N HIS A 412 -41.19 42.88 69.01
CA HIS A 412 -40.97 41.63 68.31
C HIS A 412 -40.17 41.89 67.04
N ALA A 413 -39.13 41.09 66.83
CA ALA A 413 -38.35 41.07 65.60
C ALA A 413 -38.83 39.94 64.68
N TRP A 414 -38.98 40.26 63.40
CA TRP A 414 -39.40 39.35 62.34
C TRP A 414 -38.33 39.37 61.24
N GLY A 415 -37.79 38.22 60.89
CA GLY A 415 -36.87 38.07 59.77
C GLY A 415 -37.63 37.80 58.49
N ASN A 416 -37.36 38.55 57.43
CA ASN A 416 -37.84 38.28 56.09
C ASN A 416 -36.76 37.51 55.33
N TYR A 417 -37.09 36.32 54.85
CA TYR A 417 -36.17 35.40 54.19
C TYR A 417 -36.24 35.52 52.67
N LEU A 418 -35.21 34.99 52.00
CA LEU A 418 -35.07 35.01 50.55
C LEU A 418 -36.24 34.31 49.83
N ASP A 419 -36.84 33.30 50.46
CA ASP A 419 -38.02 32.58 49.98
C ASP A 419 -39.37 33.31 50.22
N ALA A 420 -39.30 34.62 50.46
CA ALA A 420 -40.41 35.51 50.84
C ALA A 420 -41.14 35.15 52.14
N SER A 421 -40.65 34.18 52.93
CA SER A 421 -41.25 33.87 54.22
C SER A 421 -40.83 34.86 55.30
N THR A 422 -41.72 35.07 56.28
CA THR A 422 -41.45 35.89 57.46
C THR A 422 -41.53 35.02 58.70
N VAL A 423 -40.46 34.98 59.49
CA VAL A 423 -40.36 34.19 60.71
C VAL A 423 -40.11 35.10 61.91
N GLY A 424 -40.82 34.88 63.01
CA GLY A 424 -40.55 35.58 64.27
C GLY A 424 -39.23 35.15 64.87
N ILE A 425 -38.28 36.07 65.01
CA ILE A 425 -36.90 35.80 65.47
C ILE A 425 -36.57 36.44 66.82
N THR A 426 -37.56 37.03 67.51
CA THR A 426 -37.39 37.71 68.82
C THR A 426 -36.67 36.84 69.85
N ALA A 427 -36.93 35.53 69.86
CA ALA A 427 -36.33 34.58 70.79
C ALA A 427 -35.01 33.95 70.30
N ASP A 428 -34.57 34.22 69.05
CA ASP A 428 -33.35 33.64 68.50
C ASP A 428 -32.15 34.07 69.35
N PRO A 429 -31.30 33.14 69.83
CA PRO A 429 -30.18 33.46 70.72
C PRO A 429 -29.16 34.42 70.09
N ARG A 430 -29.04 34.45 68.76
CA ARG A 430 -28.12 35.30 68.00
C ARG A 430 -28.64 36.72 67.80
N LEU A 431 -29.94 36.96 68.02
CA LEU A 431 -30.53 38.29 67.91
C LEU A 431 -30.05 39.18 69.07
N ALA A 432 -29.69 40.42 68.80
CA ALA A 432 -29.29 41.39 69.82
C ALA A 432 -30.04 42.70 69.61
N TRP A 433 -30.69 43.18 70.67
CA TRP A 433 -31.36 44.47 70.73
C TRP A 433 -30.42 45.56 71.24
N THR A 434 -30.58 46.77 70.72
CA THR A 434 -29.85 47.96 71.16
C THR A 434 -30.81 49.14 71.27
N SER A 435 -30.55 50.03 72.23
CA SER A 435 -31.24 51.32 72.40
C SER A 435 -30.23 52.45 72.16
N SER A 436 -30.63 53.50 71.43
CA SER A 436 -29.73 54.62 71.15
C SER A 436 -29.43 55.49 72.37
N GLN A 437 -30.30 55.51 73.39
CA GLN A 437 -30.04 56.13 74.69
C GLN A 437 -30.70 55.35 75.83
N GLU A 438 -29.91 54.52 76.51
CA GLU A 438 -30.36 53.70 77.64
C GLU A 438 -30.81 54.50 78.87
N THR A 439 -30.41 55.78 78.97
CA THR A 439 -30.87 56.70 80.03
C THR A 439 -32.32 57.13 79.88
N VAL A 440 -32.90 56.99 78.68
CA VAL A 440 -34.31 57.32 78.38
C VAL A 440 -35.14 56.04 78.31
N ALA A 441 -34.69 55.01 77.59
CA ALA A 441 -35.32 53.69 77.59
C ALA A 441 -34.29 52.57 77.38
N THR A 442 -34.40 51.49 78.15
CA THR A 442 -33.56 50.28 78.00
C THR A 442 -34.34 49.20 77.25
N ILE A 443 -33.62 48.30 76.56
CA ILE A 443 -34.21 47.10 75.95
C ILE A 443 -33.47 45.85 76.42
N SER A 444 -34.22 44.82 76.82
CA SER A 444 -33.65 43.59 77.35
C SER A 444 -33.23 42.62 76.23
N ASN A 445 -32.07 42.00 76.44
CA ASN A 445 -31.54 40.88 75.67
C ASN A 445 -31.61 39.53 76.41
N ALA A 446 -32.11 39.54 77.65
CA ALA A 446 -32.14 38.34 78.49
C ALA A 446 -33.23 37.36 78.05
N ALA A 447 -32.95 36.06 78.16
CA ALA A 447 -33.95 35.02 77.90
C ALA A 447 -35.22 35.26 78.76
N GLY A 448 -36.40 35.13 78.15
CA GLY A 448 -37.69 35.38 78.80
C GLY A 448 -38.13 36.85 78.86
N SER A 449 -37.25 37.82 78.60
CA SER A 449 -37.60 39.25 78.48
C SER A 449 -37.01 39.91 77.23
N LYS A 450 -36.54 39.12 76.27
CA LYS A 450 -35.87 39.60 75.07
C LYS A 450 -36.83 40.42 74.22
N GLY A 451 -36.45 41.65 73.89
CA GLY A 451 -37.31 42.60 73.18
C GLY A 451 -38.21 43.45 74.09
N VAL A 452 -38.16 43.28 75.40
CA VAL A 452 -38.94 44.12 76.33
C VAL A 452 -38.21 45.45 76.55
N VAL A 453 -38.86 46.56 76.18
CA VAL A 453 -38.40 47.92 76.41
C VAL A 453 -38.96 48.44 77.73
N THR A 454 -38.13 49.09 78.55
CA THR A 454 -38.53 49.75 79.80
C THR A 454 -38.25 51.25 79.73
N GLY A 455 -39.26 52.07 80.01
CA GLY A 455 -39.08 53.53 80.09
C GLY A 455 -38.34 53.91 81.36
N VAL A 456 -37.26 54.69 81.24
CA VAL A 456 -36.40 55.08 82.38
C VAL A 456 -36.74 56.51 82.82
N ALA A 457 -36.71 57.48 81.91
CA ALA A 457 -37.00 58.89 82.20
C ALA A 457 -37.54 59.61 80.96
N PRO A 458 -38.34 60.68 81.10
CA PRO A 458 -38.80 61.46 79.95
C PRO A 458 -37.64 62.07 79.15
N GLY A 459 -37.73 62.05 77.82
CA GLY A 459 -36.63 62.50 76.96
C GLY A 459 -37.00 62.57 75.49
N ALA A 460 -36.02 62.95 74.65
CA ALA A 460 -36.17 62.90 73.20
C ALA A 460 -36.45 61.46 72.74
N PRO A 461 -37.14 61.26 71.58
CA PRO A 461 -37.38 59.92 71.05
C PRO A 461 -36.08 59.14 70.87
N VAL A 462 -36.02 57.93 71.41
CA VAL A 462 -34.90 57.00 71.23
C VAL A 462 -35.25 55.93 70.23
N THR A 463 -34.26 55.34 69.57
CA THR A 463 -34.47 54.28 68.59
C THR A 463 -34.06 52.95 69.16
N VAL A 464 -34.90 51.95 68.93
CA VAL A 464 -34.61 50.55 69.22
C VAL A 464 -34.32 49.83 67.91
N THR A 465 -33.24 49.05 67.90
CA THR A 465 -32.80 48.30 66.73
C THR A 465 -32.43 46.87 67.12
N ALA A 466 -32.77 45.90 66.28
CA ALA A 466 -32.35 44.51 66.39
C ALA A 466 -31.26 44.19 65.35
N THR A 467 -30.25 43.42 65.77
CA THR A 467 -29.20 42.89 64.89
C THR A 467 -29.22 41.37 64.97
N CYS A 468 -29.25 40.69 63.84
CA CYS A 468 -29.18 39.22 63.78
C CYS A 468 -28.54 38.79 62.46
N PHE A 469 -27.69 37.75 62.48
CA PHE A 469 -27.01 37.23 61.28
C PHE A 469 -26.25 38.27 60.43
N GLY A 470 -25.77 39.36 61.06
CA GLY A 470 -25.11 40.46 60.35
C GLY A 470 -26.05 41.49 59.70
N PHE A 471 -27.37 41.30 59.79
CA PHE A 471 -28.37 42.26 59.35
C PHE A 471 -28.79 43.19 60.49
N LEU A 472 -28.93 44.48 60.17
CA LEU A 472 -29.51 45.48 61.05
C LEU A 472 -30.98 45.68 60.67
N SER A 473 -31.86 45.72 61.67
CA SER A 473 -33.27 46.00 61.45
C SER A 473 -33.54 47.46 61.12
N ASP A 474 -34.74 47.73 60.62
CA ASP A 474 -35.31 49.07 60.70
C ASP A 474 -35.37 49.55 62.17
N THR A 475 -35.28 50.87 62.37
CA THR A 475 -35.36 51.47 63.70
C THR A 475 -36.80 51.76 64.10
N SER A 476 -37.18 51.44 65.34
CA SER A 476 -38.45 51.90 65.91
C SER A 476 -38.22 52.97 66.97
N ALA A 477 -38.94 54.09 66.88
CA ALA A 477 -38.83 55.19 67.83
C ALA A 477 -39.67 54.95 69.09
N VAL A 478 -39.06 55.06 70.27
CA VAL A 478 -39.69 55.00 71.58
C VAL A 478 -39.61 56.39 72.21
N THR A 479 -40.76 56.96 72.58
CA THR A 479 -40.82 58.22 73.32
C THR A 479 -41.27 57.95 74.74
N VAL A 480 -40.48 58.39 75.73
CA VAL A 480 -40.87 58.34 77.14
C VAL A 480 -41.46 59.68 77.52
N VAL A 481 -42.73 59.70 77.91
CA VAL A 481 -43.48 60.91 78.27
C VAL A 481 -43.77 60.92 79.77
N PRO A 482 -43.91 62.12 80.39
CA PRO A 482 -44.16 62.26 81.83
C PRO A 482 -45.35 61.45 82.36
#